data_AF-A0A4R7SS19-F1
#
_entry.id   AF-A0A4R7SS19-F1
#
_cell.length_a   1.000
_cell.length_b   1.000
_cell.length_c   1.000
_cell.angle_alpha   90.00
_cell.angle_beta   90.00
_cell.angle_gamma   90.00
#
_symmetry.space_group_name_H-M   'P 1'
#
loop_
_entity.id
_entity.type
_entity.pdbx_description
1 polymer ?
#
loop_
_entity_poly.entity_id
_entity_poly.type
_entity_poly.pdbx_seq_one_letter_code
_entity_poly.pdbx_strand_id
1 'polypeptide(L)'
;MAAQPAQESIRSTPLTRMADLAGTGARVGMNYLKYYGQRAVSSDASKPALRRELDEVNARDVYASFSRLKGGPLKLAQMLSIDDNLLPPAYAAQFSQAQYSAPPLSWPLVRRTLEREFSQTVEALYDSFSPEAAHGASIGQVHQATRDGKKLAVKVQYPGVADSMRSDLRVVKPVALQILGLREEDIAHYFTEVETRLLEETDYVAELKRSQEIAAACAGLTGLRFPAFYPDRCSARVLTMDWMEGVTLDRFAASSATQEERDRIGQALWDFYQYQIHVLHLFHADPHPGNFLVVDGELIVLDFGCTRAITPEFHEKQFAFLNPALLESDAALEAALRDMDVLLPADGPAQRGKIMDLARQSIELLTRPFQTERFDFGDPAFMQAIYLMGDANRQDRSLRSLRGARGRSESVYLNRAFFGLFSLLHRLRATVETKSPPAV
;
A
#
# COMPACT_ATOMS: atom_id res chain seq x y z
N MET A 1 -0.53 17.14 17.00
CA MET A 1 -1.76 16.31 17.10
C MET A 1 -1.81 15.75 18.51
N ALA A 2 -2.90 15.96 19.26
CA ALA A 2 -3.05 15.33 20.57
C ALA A 2 -3.12 13.81 20.40
N ALA A 3 -2.38 13.05 21.23
CA ALA A 3 -2.42 11.60 21.21
C ALA A 3 -3.85 11.11 21.48
N GLN A 4 -4.39 10.26 20.61
CA GLN A 4 -5.70 9.64 20.87
C GLN A 4 -5.56 8.67 22.05
N PRO A 5 -6.54 8.62 22.97
CA PRO A 5 -6.48 7.75 24.13
C PRO A 5 -6.39 6.27 23.71
N ALA A 6 -5.62 5.49 24.47
CA ALA A 6 -5.46 4.06 24.21
C ALA A 6 -6.80 3.33 24.28
N GLN A 7 -7.00 2.37 23.39
CA GLN A 7 -8.22 1.59 23.34
C GLN A 7 -8.14 0.44 24.36
N GLU A 8 -9.05 0.45 25.34
CA GLU A 8 -9.09 -0.53 26.43
C GLU A 8 -9.71 -1.88 26.03
N SER A 9 -10.49 -1.92 24.94
CA SER A 9 -11.11 -3.15 24.45
C SER A 9 -11.19 -3.20 22.93
N ILE A 10 -10.96 -4.38 22.36
CA ILE A 10 -11.08 -4.64 20.92
C ILE A 10 -11.97 -5.87 20.68
N ARG A 11 -12.83 -5.80 19.67
CA ARG A 11 -13.57 -6.97 19.18
C ARG A 11 -12.57 -7.91 18.51
N SER A 12 -12.30 -9.03 19.15
CA SER A 12 -11.30 -10.02 18.70
C SER A 12 -11.91 -11.25 18.02
N THR A 13 -13.24 -11.47 18.12
CA THR A 13 -13.88 -12.65 17.52
C THR A 13 -14.55 -12.29 16.19
N PRO A 14 -14.47 -13.17 15.17
CA PRO A 14 -15.10 -12.92 13.87
C PRO A 14 -16.58 -12.53 13.97
N LEU A 15 -17.36 -13.23 14.80
CA LEU A 15 -18.79 -12.97 14.96
C LEU A 15 -19.09 -11.57 15.51
N THR A 16 -18.36 -11.12 16.53
CA THR A 16 -18.62 -9.81 17.14
C THR A 16 -18.20 -8.66 16.22
N ARG A 17 -17.12 -8.88 15.45
CA ARG A 17 -16.66 -7.93 14.43
C ARG A 17 -17.63 -7.83 13.25
N MET A 18 -18.12 -8.98 12.76
CA MET A 18 -19.16 -9.03 11.72
C MET A 18 -20.43 -8.31 12.17
N ALA A 19 -20.87 -8.48 13.42
CA ALA A 19 -22.05 -7.79 13.94
C ALA A 19 -21.87 -6.27 13.94
N ASP A 20 -20.71 -5.77 14.37
CA ASP A 20 -20.41 -4.34 14.37
C ASP A 20 -20.35 -3.77 12.93
N LEU A 21 -19.74 -4.49 11.98
CA LEU A 21 -19.70 -4.11 10.55
C LEU A 21 -21.09 -4.14 9.91
N ALA A 22 -21.89 -5.17 10.19
CA ALA A 22 -23.26 -5.30 9.70
C ALA A 22 -24.14 -4.15 10.23
N GLY A 23 -23.96 -3.75 11.49
CA GLY A 23 -24.62 -2.57 12.06
C GLY A 23 -24.26 -1.28 11.33
N THR A 24 -23.01 -1.10 10.92
CA THR A 24 -22.60 0.02 10.06
C THR A 24 -23.22 -0.07 8.67
N GLY A 25 -23.20 -1.25 8.04
CA GLY A 25 -23.85 -1.46 6.74
C GLY A 25 -25.35 -1.13 6.76
N ALA A 26 -26.05 -1.51 7.84
CA ALA A 26 -27.45 -1.17 8.05
C ALA A 26 -27.68 0.35 8.17
N ARG A 27 -26.83 1.06 8.92
CA ARG A 27 -26.90 2.53 9.02
C ARG A 27 -26.67 3.21 7.66
N VAL A 28 -25.64 2.78 6.92
CA VAL A 28 -25.38 3.28 5.56
C VAL A 28 -26.59 3.01 4.66
N GLY A 29 -27.15 1.80 4.68
CA GLY A 29 -28.34 1.44 3.93
C GLY A 29 -29.55 2.32 4.26
N MET A 30 -29.82 2.58 5.55
CA MET A 30 -30.88 3.50 5.98
C MET A 30 -30.65 4.92 5.46
N ASN A 31 -29.41 5.41 5.50
CA ASN A 31 -29.08 6.75 4.98
C ASN A 31 -29.32 6.83 3.46
N TYR A 32 -28.99 5.78 2.70
CA TYR A 32 -29.32 5.71 1.27
C TYR A 32 -30.83 5.67 1.02
N LEU A 33 -31.61 4.92 1.80
CA LEU A 33 -33.07 4.91 1.71
C LEU A 33 -33.66 6.30 1.99
N LYS A 34 -33.19 6.98 3.04
CA LYS A 34 -33.55 8.37 3.36
C LYS A 34 -33.22 9.31 2.20
N TYR A 35 -32.01 9.19 1.64
CA TYR A 35 -31.58 9.98 0.48
C TYR A 35 -32.49 9.77 -0.73
N TYR A 36 -32.84 8.53 -1.07
CA TYR A 36 -33.73 8.26 -2.21
C TYR A 36 -35.13 8.82 -1.98
N GLY A 37 -35.67 8.72 -0.77
CA GLY A 37 -36.95 9.35 -0.39
C GLY A 37 -36.91 10.86 -0.53
N GLN A 38 -35.89 11.53 0.03
CA GLN A 38 -35.72 12.98 -0.07
C GLN A 38 -35.49 13.43 -1.51
N ARG A 39 -34.67 12.71 -2.27
CA ARG A 39 -34.36 13.01 -3.68
C ARG A 39 -35.60 12.92 -4.58
N ALA A 40 -36.53 12.01 -4.30
CA ALA A 40 -37.75 11.85 -5.07
C ALA A 40 -38.69 13.07 -4.97
N VAL A 41 -38.65 13.79 -3.84
CA VAL A 41 -39.49 14.96 -3.57
C VAL A 41 -38.76 16.30 -3.67
N SER A 42 -37.44 16.28 -3.93
CA SER A 42 -36.60 17.48 -3.98
C SER A 42 -36.38 17.99 -5.41
N SER A 43 -36.22 19.31 -5.54
CA SER A 43 -35.86 19.96 -6.80
C SER A 43 -34.45 19.56 -7.28
N ASP A 44 -34.20 19.65 -8.60
CA ASP A 44 -32.90 19.29 -9.18
C ASP A 44 -31.73 20.10 -8.61
N ALA A 45 -31.97 21.36 -8.24
CA ALA A 45 -30.96 22.22 -7.63
C ALA A 45 -30.49 21.72 -6.24
N SER A 46 -31.33 20.99 -5.50
CA SER A 46 -31.03 20.49 -4.15
C SER A 46 -30.38 19.10 -4.15
N LYS A 47 -30.46 18.35 -5.26
CA LYS A 47 -29.94 16.97 -5.37
C LYS A 47 -28.42 16.87 -5.12
N PRO A 48 -27.57 17.80 -5.58
CA PRO A 48 -26.13 17.77 -5.27
C PRO A 48 -25.85 17.95 -3.77
N ALA A 49 -26.58 18.83 -3.08
CA ALA A 49 -26.42 19.04 -1.64
C ALA A 49 -26.83 17.81 -0.83
N LEU A 50 -27.98 17.19 -1.16
CA LEU A 50 -28.43 15.95 -0.54
C LEU A 50 -27.43 14.80 -0.71
N ARG A 51 -26.75 14.73 -1.86
CA ARG A 51 -25.71 13.72 -2.09
C ARG A 51 -24.48 13.97 -1.23
N ARG A 52 -24.04 15.23 -1.10
CA ARG A 52 -22.91 15.59 -0.22
C ARG A 52 -23.21 15.25 1.24
N GLU A 53 -24.39 15.59 1.75
CA GLU A 53 -24.80 15.26 3.11
C GLU A 53 -24.80 13.75 3.37
N LEU A 54 -25.33 12.96 2.42
CA LEU A 54 -25.27 11.50 2.47
C LEU A 54 -23.83 10.99 2.58
N ASP A 55 -22.96 11.46 1.69
CA ASP A 55 -21.56 11.02 1.63
C ASP A 55 -20.80 11.43 2.91
N GLU A 56 -21.05 12.62 3.48
CA GLU A 56 -20.45 13.08 4.74
C GLU A 56 -20.87 12.25 5.96
N VAL A 57 -22.17 11.95 6.10
CA VAL A 57 -22.67 11.11 7.20
C VAL A 57 -22.10 9.71 7.10
N ASN A 58 -22.18 9.09 5.92
CA ASN A 58 -21.69 7.73 5.73
C ASN A 58 -20.17 7.64 5.87
N ALA A 59 -19.41 8.61 5.36
CA ALA A 59 -17.95 8.63 5.50
C ALA A 59 -17.52 8.61 6.97
N ARG A 60 -18.17 9.41 7.82
CA ARG A 60 -17.91 9.41 9.27
C ARG A 60 -18.26 8.08 9.92
N ASP A 61 -19.44 7.52 9.63
CA ASP A 61 -19.90 6.26 10.24
C ASP A 61 -19.05 5.06 9.83
N VAL A 62 -18.63 5.01 8.57
CA VAL A 62 -17.76 3.97 8.03
C VAL A 62 -16.37 4.08 8.64
N TYR A 63 -15.77 5.28 8.63
CA TYR A 63 -14.45 5.51 9.21
C TYR A 63 -14.42 5.18 10.71
N ALA A 64 -15.39 5.66 11.48
CA ALA A 64 -15.46 5.36 12.92
C ALA A 64 -15.57 3.86 13.21
N SER A 65 -16.29 3.11 12.36
CA SER A 65 -16.36 1.65 12.48
C SER A 65 -15.04 0.97 12.15
N PHE A 66 -14.40 1.38 11.04
CA PHE A 66 -13.13 0.81 10.59
C PHE A 66 -12.01 1.09 11.59
N SER A 67 -11.94 2.31 12.14
CA SER A 67 -10.96 2.66 13.17
C SER A 67 -11.18 1.90 14.49
N ARG A 68 -12.44 1.67 14.89
CA ARG A 68 -12.75 0.89 16.10
C ARG A 68 -12.36 -0.59 15.96
N LEU A 69 -12.59 -1.16 14.77
CA LEU A 69 -12.30 -2.56 14.48
C LEU A 69 -10.82 -2.80 14.17
N LYS A 70 -10.14 -1.81 13.56
CA LYS A 70 -8.79 -1.95 13.02
C LYS A 70 -8.66 -3.13 12.06
N GLY A 71 -7.44 -3.44 11.62
CA GLY A 71 -7.19 -4.58 10.75
C GLY A 71 -7.68 -4.34 9.32
N GLY A 72 -8.27 -5.37 8.71
CA GLY A 72 -8.70 -5.38 7.30
C GLY A 72 -9.50 -4.15 6.86
N PRO A 73 -10.59 -3.78 7.55
CA PRO A 73 -11.38 -2.60 7.17
C PRO A 73 -10.58 -1.30 7.17
N LEU A 74 -9.74 -1.08 8.20
CA LEU A 74 -8.93 0.13 8.29
C LEU A 74 -7.85 0.17 7.22
N LYS A 75 -7.18 -0.96 6.97
CA LYS A 75 -6.18 -1.07 5.90
C LYS A 75 -6.81 -0.90 4.52
N LEU A 76 -8.02 -1.41 4.28
CA LEU A 76 -8.77 -1.15 3.05
C LEU A 76 -9.06 0.35 2.89
N ALA A 77 -9.50 1.05 3.95
CA ALA A 77 -9.68 2.50 3.89
C ALA A 77 -8.38 3.24 3.57
N GLN A 78 -7.25 2.85 4.17
CA GLN A 78 -5.93 3.42 3.86
C GLN A 78 -5.53 3.17 2.40
N MET A 79 -5.79 1.97 1.86
CA MET A 79 -5.52 1.65 0.46
C MET A 79 -6.36 2.48 -0.49
N LEU A 80 -7.66 2.65 -0.19
CA LEU A 80 -8.58 3.45 -0.99
C LEU A 80 -8.29 4.97 -0.87
N SER A 81 -7.67 5.42 0.21
CA SER A 81 -7.34 6.83 0.43
C SER A 81 -6.03 7.29 -0.21
N ILE A 82 -5.25 6.36 -0.78
CA ILE A 82 -4.05 6.71 -1.56
C ILE A 82 -4.45 7.27 -2.93
N ASP A 83 -5.64 6.91 -3.41
CA ASP A 83 -6.22 7.44 -4.64
C ASP A 83 -7.37 8.40 -4.30
N ASP A 84 -7.06 9.69 -4.19
CA ASP A 84 -8.02 10.79 -3.91
C ASP A 84 -9.20 10.85 -4.90
N ASN A 85 -9.10 10.09 -5.99
CA ASN A 85 -9.99 10.11 -7.11
C ASN A 85 -10.89 8.85 -7.21
N LEU A 86 -10.63 7.82 -6.40
CA LEU A 86 -11.47 6.63 -6.35
C LEU A 86 -12.68 6.82 -5.42
N LEU A 87 -12.50 7.59 -4.35
CA LEU A 87 -13.53 7.81 -3.33
C LEU A 87 -14.29 9.12 -3.55
N PRO A 88 -15.57 9.22 -3.13
CA PRO A 88 -16.22 10.52 -3.01
C PRO A 88 -15.43 11.41 -2.02
N PRO A 89 -15.35 12.74 -2.22
CA PRO A 89 -14.46 13.62 -1.46
C PRO A 89 -14.60 13.51 0.07
N ALA A 90 -15.81 13.30 0.57
CA ALA A 90 -16.06 13.12 2.00
C ALA A 90 -15.38 11.86 2.57
N TYR A 91 -15.36 10.76 1.81
CA TYR A 91 -14.66 9.53 2.22
C TYR A 91 -13.15 9.69 2.11
N ALA A 92 -12.64 10.31 1.04
CA ALA A 92 -11.22 10.59 0.90
C ALA A 92 -10.68 11.42 2.10
N ALA A 93 -11.40 12.47 2.48
CA ALA A 93 -11.04 13.32 3.62
C ALA A 93 -11.11 12.61 4.98
N GLN A 94 -11.99 11.63 5.15
CA GLN A 94 -12.05 10.83 6.38
C GLN A 94 -10.98 9.74 6.38
N PHE A 95 -10.81 9.01 5.28
CA PHE A 95 -9.87 7.89 5.19
C PHE A 95 -8.41 8.36 5.13
N SER A 96 -8.12 9.58 4.68
CA SER A 96 -6.78 10.14 4.82
C SER A 96 -6.34 10.22 6.29
N GLN A 97 -7.28 10.37 7.24
CA GLN A 97 -6.98 10.32 8.68
C GLN A 97 -6.59 8.91 9.15
N ALA A 98 -7.05 7.86 8.45
CA ALA A 98 -6.66 6.48 8.72
C ALA A 98 -5.15 6.26 8.55
N GLN A 99 -4.50 7.06 7.71
CA GLN A 99 -3.05 6.99 7.48
C GLN A 99 -2.24 7.48 8.69
N TYR A 100 -2.82 8.34 9.53
CA TYR A 100 -2.06 9.08 10.56
C TYR A 100 -2.35 8.65 12.00
N SER A 101 -3.39 7.88 12.29
CA SER A 101 -3.70 7.45 13.67
C SER A 101 -4.67 6.28 13.76
N ALA A 102 -4.16 5.08 14.07
CA ALA A 102 -4.93 4.07 14.79
C ALA A 102 -4.59 4.20 16.28
N PRO A 103 -5.56 4.43 17.19
CA PRO A 103 -5.26 4.55 18.62
C PRO A 103 -4.63 3.24 19.11
N PRO A 104 -3.50 3.23 19.84
CA PRO A 104 -2.85 2.00 20.27
C PRO A 104 -3.74 1.20 21.24
N LEU A 105 -3.57 -0.11 21.29
CA LEU A 105 -4.13 -0.95 22.35
C LEU A 105 -3.48 -0.64 23.69
N SER A 106 -4.26 -0.83 24.74
CA SER A 106 -3.77 -0.77 26.12
C SER A 106 -2.70 -1.83 26.40
N TRP A 107 -1.77 -1.50 27.30
CA TRP A 107 -0.70 -2.39 27.73
C TRP A 107 -1.18 -3.80 28.16
N PRO A 108 -2.27 -3.97 28.93
CA PRO A 108 -2.76 -5.30 29.32
C PRO A 108 -3.06 -6.22 28.13
N LEU A 109 -3.57 -5.69 27.01
CA LEU A 109 -3.86 -6.48 25.81
C LEU A 109 -2.58 -6.90 25.08
N VAL A 110 -1.59 -6.00 25.03
CA VAL A 110 -0.27 -6.28 24.44
C VAL A 110 0.45 -7.35 25.25
N ARG A 111 0.53 -7.16 26.58
CA ARG A 111 1.13 -8.11 27.51
C ARG A 111 0.52 -9.50 27.35
N ARG A 112 -0.81 -9.60 27.39
CA ARG A 112 -1.53 -10.87 27.20
C ARG A 112 -1.22 -11.53 25.86
N THR A 113 -1.03 -10.75 24.80
CA THR A 113 -0.67 -11.28 23.49
C THR A 113 0.73 -11.86 23.51
N LEU A 114 1.73 -11.12 24.00
CA LEU A 114 3.11 -11.60 24.14
C LEU A 114 3.18 -12.88 24.99
N GLU A 115 2.55 -12.89 26.16
CA GLU A 115 2.59 -14.02 27.07
C GLU A 115 1.92 -15.28 26.49
N ARG A 116 0.86 -15.10 25.69
CA ARG A 116 0.20 -16.21 25.00
C ARG A 116 1.07 -16.78 23.88
N GLU A 117 1.71 -15.92 23.08
CA GLU A 117 2.50 -16.36 21.92
C GLU A 117 3.77 -17.10 22.34
N PHE A 118 4.40 -16.71 23.44
CA PHE A 118 5.67 -17.30 23.90
C PHE A 118 5.53 -18.22 25.12
N SER A 119 4.36 -18.29 25.76
CA SER A 119 4.15 -19.02 27.02
C SER A 119 5.15 -18.64 28.14
N GLN A 120 5.59 -17.37 28.14
CA GLN A 120 6.55 -16.79 29.07
C GLN A 120 6.09 -15.39 29.47
N THR A 121 6.51 -14.91 30.64
CA THR A 121 6.25 -13.52 31.04
C THR A 121 7.06 -12.55 30.17
N VAL A 122 6.56 -11.32 29.98
CA VAL A 122 7.30 -10.29 29.22
C VAL A 122 8.68 -10.05 29.84
N GLU A 123 8.76 -10.06 31.17
CA GLU A 123 10.00 -9.86 31.92
C GLU A 123 11.00 -11.02 31.76
N ALA A 124 10.56 -12.20 31.33
CA ALA A 124 11.46 -13.30 30.96
C ALA A 124 12.01 -13.13 29.53
N LEU A 125 11.20 -12.58 28.62
CA LEU A 125 11.53 -12.37 27.21
C LEU A 125 12.46 -11.16 26.99
N TYR A 126 12.26 -10.09 27.78
CA TYR A 126 12.92 -8.80 27.64
C TYR A 126 13.40 -8.26 28.99
N ASP A 127 14.55 -7.59 28.98
CA ASP A 127 15.12 -6.96 30.18
C ASP A 127 14.35 -5.68 30.54
N SER A 128 13.84 -4.98 29.52
CA SER A 128 12.86 -3.90 29.68
C SER A 128 11.90 -3.87 28.49
N PHE A 129 10.68 -3.39 28.71
CA PHE A 129 9.66 -3.27 27.67
C PHE A 129 8.82 -2.02 27.92
N SER A 130 8.68 -1.14 26.91
CA SER A 130 7.86 0.07 27.00
C SER A 130 6.37 -0.26 26.89
N PRO A 131 5.53 0.05 27.91
CA PRO A 131 4.09 -0.12 27.82
C PRO A 131 3.45 0.79 26.77
N GLU A 132 4.07 1.93 26.50
CA GLU A 132 3.64 2.88 25.48
C GLU A 132 4.12 2.42 24.10
N ALA A 133 3.20 2.35 23.15
CA ALA A 133 3.52 2.05 21.76
C ALA A 133 4.28 3.23 21.14
N ALA A 134 5.42 2.94 20.52
CA ALA A 134 6.18 3.95 19.77
C ALA A 134 5.47 4.32 18.47
N HIS A 135 4.85 3.32 17.81
CA HIS A 135 4.10 3.50 16.58
C HIS A 135 2.86 2.59 16.54
N GLY A 136 1.72 3.12 16.09
CA GLY A 136 0.52 2.34 15.79
C GLY A 136 0.38 2.13 14.28
N ALA A 137 0.14 0.89 13.85
CA ALA A 137 -0.11 0.52 12.46
C ALA A 137 -1.54 0.00 12.28
N SER A 138 -1.90 -0.37 11.05
CA SER A 138 -3.25 -0.84 10.69
C SER A 138 -3.65 -2.16 11.36
N ILE A 139 -2.72 -3.11 11.46
CA ILE A 139 -2.96 -4.48 11.95
C ILE A 139 -2.22 -4.79 13.27
N GLY A 140 -1.40 -3.85 13.77
CA GLY A 140 -0.57 -4.04 14.95
C GLY A 140 0.03 -2.74 15.48
N GLN A 141 0.91 -2.85 16.46
CA GLN A 141 1.66 -1.71 17.02
C GLN A 141 3.08 -2.11 17.39
N VAL A 142 4.00 -1.15 17.39
CA VAL A 142 5.41 -1.36 17.68
C VAL A 142 5.74 -0.81 19.06
N HIS A 143 6.42 -1.61 19.86
CA HIS A 143 6.96 -1.24 21.16
C HIS A 143 8.47 -1.28 21.15
N GLN A 144 9.08 -0.41 21.95
CA GLN A 144 10.50 -0.49 22.24
C GLN A 144 10.73 -1.46 23.41
N ALA A 145 11.74 -2.32 23.27
CA ALA A 145 12.20 -3.22 24.33
C ALA A 145 13.72 -3.23 24.38
N THR A 146 14.29 -3.80 25.43
CA THR A 146 15.73 -4.11 25.48
C THR A 146 15.95 -5.56 25.84
N ARG A 147 16.96 -6.17 25.24
CA ARG A 147 17.40 -7.52 25.60
C ARG A 147 18.88 -7.69 25.30
N ASP A 148 19.63 -8.25 26.25
CA ASP A 148 21.05 -8.57 26.11
C ASP A 148 21.87 -7.33 25.68
N GLY A 149 21.52 -6.16 26.24
CA GLY A 149 22.13 -4.86 25.92
C GLY A 149 21.71 -4.22 24.59
N LYS A 150 20.84 -4.87 23.80
CA LYS A 150 20.34 -4.34 22.53
C LYS A 150 18.98 -3.69 22.68
N LYS A 151 18.74 -2.60 21.94
CA LYS A 151 17.40 -2.01 21.77
C LYS A 151 16.66 -2.74 20.64
N LEU A 152 15.40 -3.09 20.88
CA LEU A 152 14.58 -3.89 19.98
C LEU A 152 13.27 -3.17 19.64
N ALA A 153 12.84 -3.33 18.39
CA ALA A 153 11.49 -3.02 17.94
C ALA A 153 10.65 -4.30 17.96
N VAL A 154 9.59 -4.31 18.78
CA VAL A 154 8.67 -5.45 18.94
C VAL A 154 7.32 -5.09 18.33
N LYS A 155 7.06 -5.58 17.12
CA LYS A 155 5.78 -5.40 16.40
C LYS A 155 4.79 -6.46 16.87
N VAL A 156 3.73 -6.03 17.55
CA VAL A 156 2.69 -6.91 18.11
C VAL A 156 1.40 -6.71 17.32
N GLN A 157 0.88 -7.79 16.75
CA GLN A 157 -0.37 -7.78 16.02
C GLN A 157 -1.57 -7.60 16.96
N TYR A 158 -2.60 -6.91 16.50
CA TYR A 158 -3.85 -6.76 17.24
C TYR A 158 -4.60 -8.10 17.37
N PRO A 159 -5.11 -8.44 18.57
CA PRO A 159 -5.82 -9.69 18.79
C PRO A 159 -7.01 -9.86 17.84
N GLY A 160 -7.07 -11.00 17.15
CA GLY A 160 -8.19 -11.39 16.29
C GLY A 160 -8.16 -10.81 14.88
N VAL A 161 -7.22 -9.92 14.55
CA VAL A 161 -7.17 -9.30 13.20
C VAL A 161 -6.88 -10.32 12.10
N ALA A 162 -5.94 -11.24 12.30
CA ALA A 162 -5.68 -12.30 11.32
C ALA A 162 -6.92 -13.22 11.15
N ASP A 163 -7.52 -13.60 12.29
CA ASP A 163 -8.60 -14.58 12.32
C ASP A 163 -9.89 -14.05 11.71
N SER A 164 -10.11 -12.72 11.80
CA SER A 164 -11.30 -12.05 11.27
C SER A 164 -11.12 -11.46 9.88
N MET A 165 -9.90 -11.47 9.33
CA MET A 165 -9.57 -10.73 8.11
C MET A 165 -10.53 -11.06 6.95
N ARG A 166 -10.71 -12.34 6.64
CA ARG A 166 -11.63 -12.80 5.59
C ARG A 166 -13.08 -12.42 5.87
N SER A 167 -13.55 -12.61 7.10
CA SER A 167 -14.93 -12.30 7.45
C SER A 167 -15.21 -10.80 7.41
N ASP A 168 -14.25 -9.98 7.85
CA ASP A 168 -14.37 -8.53 7.84
C ASP A 168 -14.47 -8.01 6.41
N LEU A 169 -13.59 -8.49 5.51
CA LEU A 169 -13.60 -8.09 4.11
C LEU A 169 -14.88 -8.51 3.38
N ARG A 170 -15.42 -9.70 3.70
CA ARG A 170 -16.70 -10.15 3.13
C ARG A 170 -17.86 -9.21 3.50
N VAL A 171 -17.89 -8.69 4.72
CA VAL A 171 -18.94 -7.75 5.16
C VAL A 171 -18.70 -6.34 4.60
N VAL A 172 -17.44 -5.92 4.45
CA VAL A 172 -17.10 -4.59 3.92
C VAL A 172 -17.29 -4.49 2.41
N LYS A 173 -17.07 -5.57 1.65
CA LYS A 173 -17.20 -5.62 0.19
C LYS A 173 -18.47 -4.95 -0.36
N PRO A 174 -19.70 -5.30 0.08
CA PRO A 174 -20.91 -4.66 -0.44
C PRO A 174 -20.98 -3.15 -0.14
N VAL A 175 -20.51 -2.72 1.04
CA VAL A 175 -20.46 -1.30 1.41
C VAL A 175 -19.48 -0.55 0.51
N ALA A 176 -18.28 -1.12 0.28
CA ALA A 176 -17.28 -0.53 -0.60
C ALA A 176 -17.79 -0.42 -2.05
N LEU A 177 -18.41 -1.47 -2.59
CA LEU A 177 -19.05 -1.47 -3.92
C LEU A 177 -20.09 -0.34 -4.04
N GLN A 178 -20.93 -0.17 -3.03
CA GLN A 178 -21.97 0.85 -3.00
C GLN A 178 -21.42 2.27 -2.92
N ILE A 179 -20.35 2.49 -2.15
CA ILE A 179 -19.64 3.79 -2.05
C ILE A 179 -19.03 4.16 -3.40
N LEU A 180 -18.35 3.20 -4.02
CA LEU A 180 -17.63 3.39 -5.28
C LEU A 180 -18.56 3.38 -6.51
N GLY A 181 -19.82 2.93 -6.35
CA GLY A 181 -20.75 2.77 -7.45
C GLY A 181 -20.30 1.71 -8.47
N LEU A 182 -19.55 0.71 -8.01
CA LEU A 182 -19.00 -0.38 -8.82
C LEU A 182 -19.85 -1.64 -8.71
N ARG A 183 -19.80 -2.49 -9.74
CA ARG A 183 -20.43 -3.82 -9.73
C ARG A 183 -19.39 -4.86 -9.35
N GLU A 184 -19.83 -5.90 -8.64
CA GLU A 184 -18.93 -6.95 -8.15
C GLU A 184 -18.14 -7.63 -9.27
N GLU A 185 -18.80 -7.93 -10.40
CA GLU A 185 -18.20 -8.57 -11.57
C GLU A 185 -17.03 -7.78 -12.18
N ASP A 186 -17.04 -6.45 -12.04
CA ASP A 186 -16.01 -5.57 -12.64
C ASP A 186 -14.72 -5.54 -11.81
N ILE A 187 -14.78 -5.94 -10.53
CA ILE A 187 -13.66 -5.80 -9.58
C ILE A 187 -13.38 -7.03 -8.72
N ALA A 188 -14.01 -8.17 -9.01
CA ALA A 188 -13.89 -9.38 -8.21
C ALA A 188 -12.43 -9.86 -8.09
N HIS A 189 -11.65 -9.80 -9.17
CA HIS A 189 -10.23 -10.17 -9.17
C HIS A 189 -9.40 -9.21 -8.31
N TYR A 190 -9.62 -7.90 -8.44
CA TYR A 190 -8.96 -6.90 -7.58
C TYR A 190 -9.29 -7.10 -6.09
N PHE A 191 -10.55 -7.38 -5.76
CA PHE A 191 -10.94 -7.65 -4.37
C PHE A 191 -10.28 -8.89 -3.80
N THR A 192 -10.17 -9.96 -4.61
CA THR A 192 -9.47 -11.20 -4.21
C THR A 192 -7.99 -10.93 -3.94
N GLU A 193 -7.38 -10.09 -4.77
CA GLU A 193 -5.98 -9.71 -4.65
C GLU A 193 -5.73 -8.83 -3.41
N VAL A 194 -6.65 -7.91 -3.10
CA VAL A 194 -6.64 -7.13 -1.86
C VAL A 194 -6.85 -8.01 -0.63
N GLU A 195 -7.77 -8.98 -0.68
CA GLU A 195 -7.96 -9.94 0.41
C GLU A 195 -6.69 -10.75 0.66
N THR A 196 -6.08 -11.26 -0.40
CA THR A 196 -4.82 -12.02 -0.32
C THR A 196 -3.72 -11.18 0.31
N ARG A 197 -3.55 -9.92 -0.11
CA ARG A 197 -2.61 -8.95 0.51
C ARG A 197 -2.80 -8.81 2.00
N LEU A 198 -4.03 -8.53 2.41
CA LEU A 198 -4.33 -8.26 3.80
C LEU A 198 -4.11 -9.49 4.66
N LEU A 199 -4.33 -10.70 4.13
CA LEU A 199 -4.01 -11.94 4.82
C LEU A 199 -2.50 -12.15 4.95
N GLU A 200 -1.72 -11.89 3.91
CA GLU A 200 -0.26 -12.03 3.97
C GLU A 200 0.36 -11.05 4.97
N GLU A 201 -0.13 -9.82 5.07
CA GLU A 201 0.33 -8.87 6.09
C GLU A 201 0.08 -9.36 7.52
N THR A 202 -0.87 -10.29 7.71
CA THR A 202 -1.14 -10.88 9.04
C THR A 202 -0.24 -12.06 9.40
N ASP A 203 0.60 -12.53 8.50
CA ASP A 203 1.53 -13.63 8.73
C ASP A 203 2.96 -13.11 8.99
N TYR A 204 3.26 -12.86 10.27
CA TYR A 204 4.58 -12.36 10.67
C TYR A 204 5.70 -13.40 10.54
N VAL A 205 5.38 -14.70 10.43
CA VAL A 205 6.39 -15.73 10.14
C VAL A 205 6.83 -15.63 8.69
N ALA A 206 5.87 -15.48 7.78
CA ALA A 206 6.16 -15.26 6.37
C ALA A 206 6.87 -13.91 6.14
N GLU A 207 6.51 -12.87 6.90
CA GLU A 207 7.22 -11.59 6.88
C GLU A 207 8.68 -11.76 7.36
N LEU A 208 8.90 -12.36 8.53
CA LEU A 208 10.25 -12.61 9.07
C LEU A 208 11.16 -13.28 8.04
N LYS A 209 10.69 -14.37 7.43
CA LYS A 209 11.46 -15.12 6.43
C LYS A 209 11.84 -14.24 5.24
N ARG A 210 10.87 -13.53 4.67
CA ARG A 210 11.09 -12.64 3.51
C ARG A 210 12.03 -11.49 3.86
N SER A 211 11.88 -10.89 5.04
CA SER A 211 12.75 -9.83 5.52
C SER A 211 14.20 -10.29 5.64
N GLN A 212 14.45 -11.48 6.20
CA GLN A 212 15.79 -12.05 6.29
C GLN A 212 16.37 -12.37 4.91
N GLU A 213 15.57 -12.94 4.01
CA GLU A 213 16.00 -13.28 2.64
C GLU A 213 16.39 -12.02 1.84
N ILE A 214 15.55 -10.99 1.83
CA ILE A 214 15.82 -9.75 1.09
C ILE A 214 16.95 -8.95 1.74
N ALA A 215 16.97 -8.82 3.08
CA ALA A 215 18.05 -8.12 3.77
C ALA A 215 19.42 -8.76 3.49
N ALA A 216 19.50 -10.10 3.49
CA ALA A 216 20.73 -10.82 3.16
C ALA A 216 21.11 -10.64 1.68
N ALA A 217 20.14 -10.75 0.76
CA ALA A 217 20.39 -10.63 -0.67
C ALA A 217 20.81 -9.21 -1.09
N CYS A 218 20.33 -8.19 -0.39
CA CYS A 218 20.63 -6.77 -0.64
C CYS A 218 21.79 -6.22 0.21
N ALA A 219 22.44 -7.04 1.05
CA ALA A 219 23.45 -6.57 2.00
C ALA A 219 24.71 -5.99 1.34
N GLY A 220 25.02 -6.36 0.09
CA GLY A 220 26.15 -5.80 -0.66
C GLY A 220 25.84 -4.49 -1.41
N LEU A 221 24.56 -4.07 -1.46
CA LEU A 221 24.20 -2.79 -2.07
C LEU A 221 24.73 -1.63 -1.22
N THR A 222 25.32 -0.64 -1.88
CA THR A 222 25.92 0.52 -1.20
C THR A 222 24.83 1.43 -0.64
N GLY A 223 25.05 1.92 0.58
CA GLY A 223 24.17 2.91 1.22
C GLY A 223 22.86 2.33 1.77
N LEU A 224 22.74 1.01 1.91
CA LEU A 224 21.61 0.34 2.55
C LEU A 224 21.97 -0.23 3.92
N ARG A 225 21.01 -0.19 4.84
CA ARG A 225 21.06 -0.87 6.12
C ARG A 225 19.76 -1.61 6.39
N PHE A 226 19.88 -2.73 7.09
CA PHE A 226 18.73 -3.55 7.49
C PHE A 226 18.85 -3.87 8.98
N PRO A 227 17.71 -3.97 9.70
CA PRO A 227 17.72 -4.45 11.08
C PRO A 227 18.07 -5.95 11.12
N ALA A 228 18.74 -6.39 12.18
CA ALA A 228 18.79 -7.81 12.49
C ALA A 228 17.43 -8.26 13.02
N PHE A 229 16.97 -9.44 12.57
CA PHE A 229 15.75 -10.07 13.06
C PHE A 229 16.07 -11.16 14.09
N TYR A 230 15.19 -11.37 15.06
CA TYR A 230 15.39 -12.29 16.18
C TYR A 230 14.35 -13.43 16.16
N PRO A 231 14.57 -14.52 15.39
CA PRO A 231 13.58 -15.57 15.19
C PRO A 231 13.06 -16.23 16.47
N ASP A 232 13.90 -16.35 17.49
CA ASP A 232 13.55 -16.89 18.80
C ASP A 232 12.58 -16.01 19.60
N ARG A 233 12.38 -14.76 19.16
CA ARG A 233 11.45 -13.76 19.70
C ARG A 233 10.41 -13.34 18.66
N CYS A 234 10.18 -14.18 17.66
CA CYS A 234 9.13 -14.01 16.68
C CYS A 234 8.09 -15.14 16.81
N SER A 235 6.85 -14.84 16.45
CA SER A 235 5.75 -15.79 16.38
C SER A 235 4.83 -15.42 15.21
N ALA A 236 3.69 -16.11 15.06
CA ALA A 236 2.65 -15.74 14.10
C ALA A 236 2.10 -14.31 14.30
N ARG A 237 2.28 -13.71 15.50
CA ARG A 237 1.69 -12.41 15.87
C ARG A 237 2.68 -11.42 16.46
N VAL A 238 3.95 -11.81 16.59
CA VAL A 238 5.01 -10.95 17.13
C VAL A 238 6.21 -11.01 16.20
N LEU A 239 6.71 -9.86 15.78
CA LEU A 239 7.93 -9.73 14.99
C LEU A 239 8.91 -8.85 15.76
N THR A 240 10.09 -9.38 16.06
CA THR A 240 11.13 -8.69 16.83
C THR A 240 12.35 -8.48 15.96
N MET A 241 12.81 -7.22 15.90
CA MET A 241 14.00 -6.81 15.15
C MET A 241 14.76 -5.72 15.88
N ASP A 242 15.94 -5.34 15.38
CA ASP A 242 16.69 -4.20 15.91
C ASP A 242 15.85 -2.93 15.91
N TRP A 243 15.96 -2.15 16.99
CA TRP A 243 15.45 -0.79 17.00
C TRP A 243 16.38 0.09 16.17
N MET A 244 15.90 0.55 15.01
CA MET A 244 16.65 1.41 14.12
C MET A 244 16.39 2.88 14.45
N GLU A 245 17.45 3.66 14.62
CA GLU A 245 17.38 5.11 14.82
C GLU A 245 17.65 5.84 13.50
N GLY A 246 16.87 6.89 13.22
CA GLY A 246 17.01 7.69 12.00
C GLY A 246 15.85 8.66 11.80
N VAL A 247 15.94 9.51 10.79
CA VAL A 247 14.84 10.38 10.37
C VAL A 247 14.03 9.70 9.28
N THR A 248 12.70 9.82 9.31
CA THR A 248 11.86 9.24 8.26
C THR A 248 12.14 9.90 6.91
N LEU A 249 12.00 9.16 5.80
CA LEU A 249 12.35 9.65 4.47
C LEU A 249 11.62 10.95 4.08
N ASP A 250 10.36 11.10 4.48
CA ASP A 250 9.57 12.32 4.26
C ASP A 250 10.13 13.53 5.03
N ARG A 251 10.57 13.32 6.28
CA ARG A 251 11.20 14.37 7.09
C ARG A 251 12.59 14.71 6.57
N PHE A 252 13.36 13.72 6.13
CA PHE A 252 14.65 13.91 5.49
C PHE A 252 14.50 14.75 4.20
N ALA A 253 13.54 14.40 3.35
CA ALA A 253 13.26 15.15 2.12
C ALA A 253 12.85 16.62 2.38
N ALA A 254 12.19 16.89 3.51
CA ALA A 254 11.79 18.23 3.93
C ALA A 254 12.87 18.98 4.74
N SER A 255 14.01 18.35 5.02
CA SER A 255 15.10 18.92 5.82
C SER A 255 16.03 19.83 5.00
N SER A 256 17.06 20.39 5.66
CA SER A 256 18.12 21.18 5.01
C SER A 256 19.23 20.33 4.37
N ALA A 257 18.96 19.07 4.04
CA ALA A 257 19.91 18.20 3.34
C ALA A 257 20.41 18.84 2.04
N THR A 258 21.64 18.56 1.63
CA THR A 258 22.17 19.04 0.35
C THR A 258 21.59 18.23 -0.82
N GLN A 259 21.79 18.69 -2.05
CA GLN A 259 21.33 17.92 -3.22
C GLN A 259 22.08 16.60 -3.34
N GLU A 260 23.38 16.59 -3.03
CA GLU A 260 24.23 15.39 -3.05
C GLU A 260 23.77 14.34 -2.03
N GLU A 261 23.31 14.77 -0.85
CA GLU A 261 22.75 13.85 0.15
C GLU A 261 21.41 13.26 -0.32
N ARG A 262 20.56 14.06 -0.96
CA ARG A 262 19.28 13.58 -1.52
C ARG A 262 19.48 12.63 -2.69
N ASP A 263 20.42 12.94 -3.58
CA ASP A 263 20.81 12.08 -4.71
C ASP A 263 21.37 10.75 -4.21
N ARG A 264 22.21 10.75 -3.17
CA ARG A 264 22.77 9.52 -2.57
C ARG A 264 21.68 8.60 -2.01
N ILE A 265 20.74 9.15 -1.23
CA ILE A 265 19.62 8.38 -0.67
C ILE A 265 18.68 7.92 -1.79
N GLY A 266 18.44 8.77 -2.80
CA GLY A 266 17.67 8.41 -3.98
C GLY A 266 18.30 7.25 -4.77
N GLN A 267 19.63 7.27 -4.94
CA GLN A 267 20.35 6.20 -5.62
C GLN A 267 20.23 4.87 -4.86
N ALA A 268 20.46 4.88 -3.55
CA ALA A 268 20.31 3.68 -2.72
C ALA A 268 18.87 3.10 -2.81
N LEU A 269 17.86 3.97 -2.83
CA LEU A 269 16.47 3.57 -3.01
C LEU A 269 16.21 2.99 -4.41
N TRP A 270 16.71 3.62 -5.47
CA TRP A 270 16.61 3.14 -6.84
C TRP A 270 17.26 1.75 -6.98
N ASP A 271 18.51 1.64 -6.57
CA ASP A 271 19.32 0.42 -6.62
C ASP A 271 18.66 -0.74 -5.88
N PHE A 272 18.11 -0.47 -4.69
CA PHE A 272 17.35 -1.44 -3.91
C PHE A 272 16.18 -2.04 -4.71
N TYR A 273 15.35 -1.21 -5.36
CA TYR A 273 14.22 -1.69 -6.15
C TYR A 273 14.67 -2.38 -7.44
N GLN A 274 15.65 -1.82 -8.14
CA GLN A 274 16.15 -2.40 -9.39
C GLN A 274 16.75 -3.78 -9.16
N TYR A 275 17.54 -3.96 -8.11
CA TYR A 275 18.12 -5.26 -7.78
C TYR A 275 17.04 -6.31 -7.44
N GLN A 276 16.08 -5.95 -6.60
CA GLN A 276 14.97 -6.84 -6.25
C GLN A 276 14.14 -7.28 -7.46
N ILE A 277 13.81 -6.34 -8.33
CA ILE A 277 12.92 -6.57 -9.48
C ILE A 277 13.64 -7.34 -10.60
N HIS A 278 14.90 -7.00 -10.89
CA HIS A 278 15.61 -7.53 -12.05
C HIS A 278 16.61 -8.66 -11.74
N VAL A 279 17.04 -8.81 -10.49
CA VAL A 279 17.99 -9.86 -10.10
C VAL A 279 17.32 -10.91 -9.22
N LEU A 280 16.62 -10.48 -8.15
CA LEU A 280 15.99 -11.43 -7.23
C LEU A 280 14.65 -11.97 -7.75
N HIS A 281 14.00 -11.24 -8.66
CA HIS A 281 12.60 -11.46 -9.05
C HIS A 281 11.68 -11.59 -7.82
N LEU A 282 12.03 -10.89 -6.75
CA LEU A 282 11.34 -10.86 -5.47
C LEU A 282 11.50 -9.44 -4.92
N PHE A 283 10.41 -8.69 -4.90
CA PHE A 283 10.45 -7.26 -4.62
C PHE A 283 9.45 -6.83 -3.56
N HIS A 284 9.86 -5.84 -2.78
CA HIS A 284 8.99 -5.09 -1.91
C HIS A 284 8.03 -4.23 -2.73
N ALA A 285 6.73 -4.43 -2.57
CA ALA A 285 5.67 -3.81 -3.35
C ALA A 285 4.93 -2.67 -2.61
N ASP A 286 5.49 -2.17 -1.50
CA ASP A 286 4.93 -1.06 -0.71
C ASP A 286 5.98 0.04 -0.40
N PRO A 287 6.38 0.84 -1.41
CA PRO A 287 7.26 2.02 -1.28
C PRO A 287 6.63 3.17 -0.47
N HIS A 288 6.22 2.92 0.77
CA HIS A 288 5.69 3.96 1.65
C HIS A 288 6.85 4.65 2.40
N PRO A 289 6.85 6.00 2.57
CA PRO A 289 7.93 6.71 3.25
C PRO A 289 8.21 6.21 4.67
N GLY A 290 7.17 5.73 5.37
CA GLY A 290 7.29 5.17 6.72
C GLY A 290 8.07 3.87 6.83
N ASN A 291 8.34 3.18 5.71
CA ASN A 291 9.14 1.95 5.68
C ASN A 291 10.65 2.24 5.59
N PHE A 292 11.02 3.53 5.54
CA PHE A 292 12.39 3.99 5.29
C PHE A 292 12.83 5.03 6.33
N LEU A 293 14.01 4.83 6.90
CA LEU A 293 14.72 5.84 7.70
C LEU A 293 16.02 6.23 7.00
N VAL A 294 16.51 7.43 7.31
CA VAL A 294 17.81 7.92 6.87
C VAL A 294 18.64 8.22 8.11
N VAL A 295 19.85 7.70 8.14
CA VAL A 295 20.85 7.97 9.19
C VAL A 295 22.23 7.95 8.56
N ASP A 296 23.08 8.92 8.91
CA ASP A 296 24.49 8.98 8.47
C ASP A 296 24.70 8.82 6.94
N GLY A 297 23.73 9.26 6.13
CA GLY A 297 23.78 9.15 4.67
C GLY A 297 23.45 7.76 4.11
N GLU A 298 22.96 6.84 4.94
CA GLU A 298 22.48 5.51 4.57
C GLU A 298 20.95 5.43 4.70
N LEU A 299 20.34 4.61 3.83
CA LEU A 299 18.91 4.30 3.84
C LEU A 299 18.67 3.01 4.61
N ILE A 300 17.92 3.08 5.70
CA ILE A 300 17.45 1.92 6.46
C ILE A 300 16.10 1.47 5.91
N VAL A 301 15.96 0.19 5.59
CA VAL A 301 14.68 -0.44 5.20
C VAL A 301 14.13 -1.26 6.37
N LEU A 302 12.91 -0.95 6.82
CA LEU A 302 12.33 -1.52 8.04
C LEU A 302 11.36 -2.69 7.80
N ASP A 303 10.52 -2.60 6.77
CA ASP A 303 9.33 -3.45 6.61
C ASP A 303 9.34 -4.12 5.22
N PHE A 304 9.04 -5.42 5.20
CA PHE A 304 8.91 -6.25 3.99
C PHE A 304 7.59 -7.05 3.97
N GLY A 305 6.61 -6.64 4.77
CA GLY A 305 5.29 -7.26 4.89
C GLY A 305 4.52 -7.34 3.57
N CYS A 306 4.95 -6.58 2.56
CA CYS A 306 4.37 -6.58 1.23
C CYS A 306 5.37 -6.99 0.15
N THR A 307 5.80 -8.25 0.12
CA THR A 307 6.75 -8.76 -0.89
C THR A 307 6.06 -9.62 -1.96
N ARG A 308 6.47 -9.48 -3.21
CA ARG A 308 5.96 -10.25 -4.36
C ARG A 308 7.07 -10.90 -5.16
N ALA A 309 6.86 -12.17 -5.51
CA ALA A 309 7.68 -12.86 -6.50
C ALA A 309 7.19 -12.50 -7.91
N ILE A 310 8.12 -12.42 -8.84
CA ILE A 310 7.88 -12.23 -10.27
C ILE A 310 8.28 -13.53 -10.97
N THR A 311 7.39 -14.07 -11.80
CA THR A 311 7.76 -15.23 -12.61
C THR A 311 8.70 -14.78 -13.74
N PRO A 312 9.69 -15.60 -14.16
CA PRO A 312 10.58 -15.25 -15.27
C PRO A 312 9.81 -14.89 -16.56
N GLU A 313 8.72 -15.60 -16.86
CA GLU A 313 7.86 -15.31 -18.02
C GLU A 313 7.23 -13.92 -17.93
N PHE A 314 6.66 -13.56 -16.77
CA PHE A 314 6.06 -12.25 -16.58
C PHE A 314 7.13 -11.16 -16.67
N HIS A 315 8.30 -11.36 -16.04
CA HIS A 315 9.41 -10.41 -16.07
C HIS A 315 9.82 -10.09 -17.51
N GLU A 316 10.10 -11.12 -18.31
CA GLU A 316 10.51 -10.97 -19.71
C GLU A 316 9.49 -10.16 -20.51
N LYS A 317 8.20 -10.53 -20.41
CA LYS A 317 7.11 -9.86 -21.14
C LYS A 317 6.88 -8.42 -20.68
N GLN A 318 6.93 -8.19 -19.37
CA GLN A 318 6.69 -6.87 -18.77
C GLN A 318 7.83 -5.89 -19.07
N PHE A 319 9.09 -6.35 -19.10
CA PHE A 319 10.23 -5.48 -19.38
C PHE A 319 10.58 -5.38 -20.87
N ALA A 320 9.94 -6.17 -21.75
CA ALA A 320 9.98 -5.95 -23.19
C ALA A 320 9.46 -4.55 -23.58
N PHE A 321 8.54 -3.96 -22.80
CA PHE A 321 8.04 -2.59 -23.01
C PHE A 321 9.09 -1.49 -22.78
N LEU A 322 10.24 -1.81 -22.18
CA LEU A 322 11.35 -0.87 -22.08
C LEU A 322 12.06 -0.64 -23.42
N ASN A 323 11.90 -1.53 -24.40
CA ASN A 323 12.51 -1.39 -25.72
C ASN A 323 11.74 -0.36 -26.56
N PRO A 324 12.33 0.80 -26.92
CA PRO A 324 11.66 1.83 -27.72
C PRO A 324 11.17 1.32 -29.08
N ALA A 325 11.87 0.35 -29.68
CA ALA A 325 11.49 -0.24 -30.96
C ALA A 325 10.12 -0.95 -30.93
N LEU A 326 9.65 -1.37 -29.75
CA LEU A 326 8.31 -1.95 -29.61
C LEU A 326 7.22 -0.94 -29.97
N LEU A 327 7.43 0.34 -29.64
CA LEU A 327 6.48 1.41 -29.94
C LEU A 327 6.49 1.79 -31.42
N GLU A 328 7.56 1.49 -32.16
CA GLU A 328 7.64 1.80 -33.60
C GLU A 328 6.78 0.86 -34.47
N SER A 329 6.30 -0.27 -33.93
CA SER A 329 5.51 -1.26 -34.66
C SER A 329 4.18 -1.56 -33.98
N ASP A 330 3.08 -1.15 -34.60
CA ASP A 330 1.72 -1.44 -34.09
C ASP A 330 1.47 -2.95 -33.96
N ALA A 331 1.98 -3.76 -34.90
CA ALA A 331 1.84 -5.21 -34.83
C ALA A 331 2.60 -5.82 -33.64
N ALA A 332 3.81 -5.32 -33.35
CA ALA A 332 4.60 -5.79 -32.21
C ALA A 332 3.99 -5.35 -30.88
N LEU A 333 3.58 -4.08 -30.77
CA LEU A 333 2.90 -3.55 -29.59
C LEU A 333 1.57 -4.28 -29.35
N GLU A 334 0.78 -4.54 -30.39
CA GLU A 334 -0.47 -5.30 -30.26
C GLU A 334 -0.22 -6.73 -29.75
N ALA A 335 0.81 -7.42 -30.26
CA ALA A 335 1.17 -8.74 -29.78
C ALA A 335 1.59 -8.72 -28.30
N ALA A 336 2.45 -7.77 -27.90
CA ALA A 336 2.90 -7.63 -26.52
C ALA A 336 1.75 -7.32 -25.55
N LEU A 337 0.80 -6.46 -25.96
CA LEU A 337 -0.38 -6.13 -25.14
C LEU A 337 -1.36 -7.30 -25.03
N ARG A 338 -1.45 -8.18 -26.03
CA ARG A 338 -2.23 -9.43 -25.92
C ARG A 338 -1.57 -10.42 -24.98
N ASP A 339 -0.25 -10.58 -25.06
CA ASP A 339 0.52 -11.50 -24.20
C ASP A 339 0.43 -11.14 -22.71
N MET A 340 0.15 -9.87 -22.42
CA MET A 340 -0.04 -9.30 -21.09
C MET A 340 -1.51 -9.11 -20.70
N ASP A 341 -2.44 -9.69 -21.47
CA ASP A 341 -3.89 -9.64 -21.25
C ASP A 341 -4.47 -8.23 -21.18
N VAL A 342 -3.79 -7.23 -21.76
CA VAL A 342 -4.28 -5.84 -21.87
C VAL A 342 -5.26 -5.72 -23.02
N LEU A 343 -4.94 -6.33 -24.16
CA LEU A 343 -5.83 -6.51 -25.29
C LEU A 343 -6.50 -7.88 -25.23
N LEU A 344 -7.83 -7.89 -25.23
CA LEU A 344 -8.62 -9.11 -25.10
C LEU A 344 -9.16 -9.54 -26.47
N PRO A 345 -9.35 -10.86 -26.72
CA PRO A 345 -9.91 -11.35 -27.97
C PRO A 345 -11.28 -10.76 -28.33
N ALA A 346 -12.08 -10.42 -27.30
CA ALA A 346 -13.41 -9.86 -27.44
C ALA A 346 -13.45 -8.37 -27.84
N ASP A 347 -12.30 -7.69 -27.88
CA ASP A 347 -12.25 -6.26 -28.19
C ASP A 347 -12.59 -5.99 -29.65
N GLY A 348 -13.51 -5.04 -29.88
CA GLY A 348 -13.81 -4.55 -31.23
C GLY A 348 -12.73 -3.60 -31.76
N PRO A 349 -12.68 -3.31 -33.09
CA PRO A 349 -11.62 -2.50 -33.69
C PRO A 349 -11.42 -1.12 -33.05
N ALA A 350 -12.51 -0.41 -32.72
CA ALA A 350 -12.44 0.90 -32.07
C ALA A 350 -11.88 0.83 -30.63
N GLN A 351 -12.21 -0.22 -29.88
CA GLN A 351 -11.69 -0.43 -28.54
C GLN A 351 -10.19 -0.76 -28.59
N ARG A 352 -9.77 -1.61 -29.54
CA ARG A 352 -8.35 -1.95 -29.73
C ARG A 352 -7.52 -0.71 -30.05
N GLY A 353 -7.93 0.10 -31.02
CA GLY A 353 -7.22 1.34 -31.37
C GLY A 353 -7.07 2.26 -30.16
N LYS A 354 -8.14 2.44 -29.39
CA LYS A 354 -8.11 3.25 -28.17
C LYS A 354 -7.14 2.69 -27.11
N ILE A 355 -7.13 1.38 -26.88
CA ILE A 355 -6.22 0.73 -25.93
C ILE A 355 -4.77 0.86 -26.38
N MET A 356 -4.50 0.68 -27.68
CA MET A 356 -3.17 0.86 -28.28
C MET A 356 -2.64 2.28 -28.05
N ASP A 357 -3.47 3.31 -28.31
CA ASP A 357 -3.11 4.71 -28.11
C ASP A 357 -2.76 5.00 -26.63
N LEU A 358 -3.59 4.51 -25.70
CA LEU A 358 -3.37 4.67 -24.26
C LEU A 358 -2.12 3.94 -23.78
N ALA A 359 -1.92 2.71 -24.25
CA ALA A 359 -0.76 1.91 -23.91
C ALA A 359 0.51 2.59 -24.38
N ARG A 360 0.54 3.08 -25.63
CA ARG A 360 1.66 3.84 -26.19
C ARG A 360 2.00 5.05 -25.33
N GLN A 361 1.02 5.91 -25.04
CA GLN A 361 1.22 7.09 -24.17
C GLN A 361 1.73 6.71 -22.78
N SER A 362 1.17 5.65 -22.19
CA SER A 362 1.56 5.17 -20.86
C SER A 362 2.99 4.60 -20.85
N ILE A 363 3.35 3.80 -21.84
CA ILE A 363 4.69 3.22 -21.96
C ILE A 363 5.71 4.33 -22.23
N GLU A 364 5.47 5.23 -23.19
CA GLU A 364 6.37 6.34 -23.49
C GLU A 364 6.62 7.23 -22.28
N LEU A 365 5.62 7.42 -21.41
CA LEU A 365 5.76 8.23 -20.21
C LEU A 365 6.45 7.47 -19.07
N LEU A 366 5.95 6.29 -18.71
CA LEU A 366 6.41 5.58 -17.52
C LEU A 366 7.81 4.98 -17.70
N THR A 367 8.24 4.76 -18.94
CA THR A 367 9.57 4.21 -19.22
C THR A 367 10.67 5.27 -19.33
N ARG A 368 10.36 6.57 -19.35
CA ARG A 368 11.35 7.65 -19.51
C ARG A 368 12.57 7.54 -18.59
N PRO A 369 12.43 7.21 -17.28
CA PRO A 369 13.59 7.06 -16.41
C PRO A 369 14.59 5.99 -16.90
N PHE A 370 14.12 4.98 -17.60
CA PHE A 370 14.93 3.88 -18.13
C PHE A 370 15.54 4.19 -19.50
N GLN A 371 15.17 5.30 -20.15
CA GLN A 371 15.65 5.68 -21.49
C GLN A 371 16.86 6.63 -21.46
N THR A 372 17.26 7.10 -20.27
CA THR A 372 18.43 7.97 -20.08
C THR A 372 19.45 7.29 -19.19
N GLU A 373 20.69 7.80 -19.12
CA GLU A 373 21.69 7.25 -18.19
C GLU A 373 21.49 7.74 -16.76
N ARG A 374 20.98 8.96 -16.65
CA ARG A 374 20.70 9.69 -15.43
C ARG A 374 19.33 10.35 -15.58
N PHE A 375 18.52 10.32 -14.53
CA PHE A 375 17.18 10.90 -14.54
C PHE A 375 16.95 11.78 -13.32
N ASP A 376 16.45 12.98 -13.55
CA ASP A 376 16.11 13.95 -12.50
C ASP A 376 14.63 13.78 -12.12
N PHE A 377 14.38 13.10 -11.00
CA PHE A 377 13.03 12.99 -10.44
C PHE A 377 12.56 14.28 -9.78
N GLY A 378 13.43 15.26 -9.55
CA GLY A 378 13.08 16.60 -9.10
C GLY A 378 12.36 17.45 -10.15
N ASP A 379 12.43 17.08 -11.43
CA ASP A 379 11.70 17.77 -12.49
C ASP A 379 10.16 17.62 -12.29
N PRO A 380 9.44 18.71 -12.01
CA PRO A 380 7.99 18.66 -11.83
C PRO A 380 7.25 18.21 -13.10
N ALA A 381 7.82 18.40 -14.30
CA ALA A 381 7.16 18.07 -15.55
C ALA A 381 6.87 16.56 -15.68
N PHE A 382 7.79 15.70 -15.20
CA PHE A 382 7.62 14.26 -15.26
C PHE A 382 6.45 13.78 -14.39
N MET A 383 6.45 14.14 -13.10
CA MET A 383 5.37 13.75 -12.19
C MET A 383 4.04 14.40 -12.55
N GLN A 384 4.06 15.64 -13.04
CA GLN A 384 2.87 16.31 -13.56
C GLN A 384 2.30 15.57 -14.77
N ALA A 385 3.13 15.11 -15.70
CA ALA A 385 2.67 14.33 -16.85
C ALA A 385 2.00 13.01 -16.41
N ILE A 386 2.56 12.31 -15.41
CA ILE A 386 1.94 11.09 -14.86
C ILE A 386 0.57 11.41 -14.25
N TYR A 387 0.49 12.47 -13.46
CA TYR A 387 -0.77 12.92 -12.86
C TYR A 387 -1.82 13.29 -13.92
N LEU A 388 -1.44 14.09 -14.92
CA LEU A 388 -2.33 14.52 -16.00
C LEU A 388 -2.83 13.35 -16.84
N MET A 389 -1.95 12.37 -17.12
CA MET A 389 -2.36 11.15 -17.81
C MET A 389 -3.38 10.35 -16.98
N GLY A 390 -3.14 10.19 -15.67
CA GLY A 390 -4.08 9.54 -14.76
C GLY A 390 -5.44 10.24 -14.71
N ASP A 391 -5.45 11.57 -14.63
CA ASP A 391 -6.67 12.38 -14.63
C ASP A 391 -7.41 12.31 -15.98
N ALA A 392 -6.70 12.41 -17.10
CA ALA A 392 -7.28 12.28 -18.44
C ALA A 392 -7.92 10.91 -18.65
N ASN A 393 -7.22 9.83 -18.27
CA ASN A 393 -7.75 8.46 -18.32
C ASN A 393 -9.00 8.32 -17.44
N ARG A 394 -9.00 8.92 -16.26
CA ARG A 394 -10.16 8.91 -15.35
C ARG A 394 -11.39 9.62 -15.93
N GLN A 395 -11.18 10.76 -16.61
CA GLN A 395 -12.25 11.57 -17.18
C GLN A 395 -12.81 10.99 -18.48
N ASP A 396 -12.04 10.15 -19.17
CA ASP A 396 -12.44 9.51 -20.41
C ASP A 396 -13.53 8.45 -20.18
N ARG A 397 -14.77 8.85 -20.48
CA ARG A 397 -15.95 7.98 -20.35
C ARG A 397 -15.88 6.76 -21.28
N SER A 398 -15.12 6.81 -22.37
CA SER A 398 -14.96 5.65 -23.26
C SER A 398 -14.23 4.50 -22.56
N LEU A 399 -13.36 4.79 -21.59
CA LEU A 399 -12.68 3.75 -20.82
C LEU A 399 -13.62 2.97 -19.90
N ARG A 400 -14.71 3.62 -19.44
CA ARG A 400 -15.76 2.93 -18.67
C ARG A 400 -16.55 1.92 -19.50
N SER A 401 -16.47 2.02 -20.83
CA SER A 401 -17.10 1.07 -21.74
C SER A 401 -16.20 -0.14 -22.07
N LEU A 402 -14.92 -0.08 -21.70
CA LEU A 402 -14.01 -1.22 -21.79
C LEU A 402 -14.40 -2.23 -20.72
N ARG A 403 -14.87 -3.39 -21.16
CA ARG A 403 -15.25 -4.51 -20.28
C ARG A 403 -14.10 -5.51 -20.17
N GLY A 404 -14.16 -6.34 -19.13
CA GLY A 404 -13.21 -7.42 -18.86
C GLY A 404 -12.07 -7.02 -17.92
N ALA A 405 -11.60 -7.97 -17.12
CA ALA A 405 -10.35 -7.82 -16.37
C ALA A 405 -9.20 -7.74 -17.39
N ARG A 406 -8.42 -6.65 -17.33
CA ARG A 406 -7.30 -6.38 -18.24
C ARG A 406 -6.02 -6.28 -17.46
N GLY A 407 -4.94 -6.76 -18.07
CA GLY A 407 -3.62 -6.83 -17.45
C GLY A 407 -3.52 -8.03 -16.52
N ARG A 408 -2.32 -8.59 -16.43
CA ARG A 408 -1.99 -9.63 -15.45
C ARG A 408 -2.02 -9.06 -14.03
N SER A 409 -2.43 -9.89 -13.06
CA SER A 409 -2.52 -9.53 -11.64
C SER A 409 -1.21 -8.97 -11.08
N GLU A 410 -0.08 -9.52 -11.52
CA GLU A 410 1.27 -9.17 -11.10
C GLU A 410 1.64 -7.73 -11.48
N SER A 411 1.10 -7.21 -12.60
CA SER A 411 1.34 -5.83 -13.05
C SER A 411 0.81 -4.80 -12.07
N VAL A 412 -0.26 -5.09 -11.32
CA VAL A 412 -0.82 -4.15 -10.33
C VAL A 412 0.23 -3.77 -9.28
N TYR A 413 1.03 -4.73 -8.86
CA TYR A 413 2.00 -4.54 -7.79
C TYR A 413 3.31 -3.99 -8.25
N LEU A 414 3.75 -4.39 -9.44
CA LEU A 414 4.90 -3.80 -10.05
C LEU A 414 4.64 -2.32 -10.36
N ASN A 415 3.46 -1.99 -10.90
CA ASN A 415 3.05 -0.61 -11.12
C ASN A 415 2.97 0.17 -9.80
N ARG A 416 2.38 -0.41 -8.74
CA ARG A 416 2.36 0.21 -7.41
C ARG A 416 3.77 0.49 -6.88
N ALA A 417 4.70 -0.45 -7.04
CA ALA A 417 6.09 -0.29 -6.63
C ALA A 417 6.78 0.84 -7.41
N PHE A 418 6.65 0.88 -8.73
CA PHE A 418 7.24 1.95 -9.53
C PHE A 418 6.61 3.31 -9.26
N PHE A 419 5.29 3.43 -9.18
CA PHE A 419 4.63 4.70 -8.87
C PHE A 419 5.05 5.26 -7.51
N GLY A 420 5.08 4.40 -6.49
CA GLY A 420 5.53 4.85 -5.18
C GLY A 420 7.03 5.16 -5.16
N LEU A 421 7.88 4.35 -5.82
CA LEU A 421 9.30 4.66 -5.99
C LEU A 421 9.51 6.04 -6.64
N PHE A 422 8.84 6.31 -7.76
CA PHE A 422 8.92 7.61 -8.45
C PHE A 422 8.43 8.75 -7.55
N SER A 423 7.38 8.52 -6.76
CA SER A 423 6.89 9.50 -5.78
C SER A 423 7.91 9.80 -4.67
N LEU A 424 8.58 8.77 -4.13
CA LEU A 424 9.64 8.92 -3.12
C LEU A 424 10.83 9.67 -3.70
N LEU A 425 11.29 9.30 -4.89
CA LEU A 425 12.41 9.96 -5.59
C LEU A 425 12.09 11.41 -5.93
N HIS A 426 10.87 11.69 -6.37
CA HIS A 426 10.41 13.06 -6.62
C HIS A 426 10.36 13.90 -5.35
N ARG A 427 9.91 13.31 -4.23
CA ARG A 427 9.89 13.97 -2.93
C ARG A 427 11.30 14.33 -2.46
N LEU A 428 12.26 13.43 -2.66
CA LEU A 428 13.69 13.69 -2.43
C LEU A 428 14.27 14.69 -3.46
N ARG A 429 13.55 14.98 -4.56
CA ARG A 429 14.10 15.70 -5.71
C ARG A 429 15.41 15.09 -6.18
N ALA A 430 15.50 13.76 -6.12
CA ALA A 430 16.74 13.04 -6.38
C ALA A 430 17.01 12.94 -7.88
N THR A 431 18.27 13.12 -8.26
CA THR A 431 18.75 12.72 -9.57
C THR A 431 19.55 11.42 -9.42
N VAL A 432 19.15 10.38 -10.14
CA VAL A 432 19.74 9.02 -10.01
C VAL A 432 20.29 8.52 -11.33
N GLU A 433 21.30 7.66 -11.26
CA GLU A 433 21.79 6.85 -12.37
C GLU A 433 20.87 5.65 -12.57
N THR A 434 20.41 5.46 -13.81
CA THR A 434 19.33 4.52 -14.14
C THR A 434 19.79 3.31 -14.96
N LYS A 435 21.08 3.25 -15.33
CA LYS A 435 21.64 2.15 -16.13
C LYS A 435 21.81 0.86 -15.33
N SER A 436 21.00 -0.14 -15.70
CA SER A 436 21.12 -1.57 -15.35
C SER A 436 21.16 -1.88 -13.85
N PRO A 437 20.71 -3.07 -13.41
CA PRO A 437 20.65 -3.35 -11.99
C PRO A 437 22.05 -3.25 -11.37
N PRO A 438 22.16 -2.67 -10.16
CA PRO A 438 23.44 -2.52 -9.47
C PRO A 438 24.10 -3.89 -9.27
N ALA A 439 25.43 -3.94 -9.39
CA ALA A 439 26.20 -5.12 -8.98
C ALA A 439 26.25 -5.17 -7.44
N VAL A 440 26.08 -6.38 -6.88
CA VAL A 440 26.18 -6.66 -5.43
C VAL A 440 27.55 -7.21 -5.08
#